data_AF-A0A0E3BGL1-F1
#
_entry.id   AF-A0A0E3BGL1-F1
#
_cell.length_a   1.000
_cell.length_b   1.000
_cell.length_c   1.000
_cell.angle_alpha   90.00
_cell.angle_beta   90.00
_cell.angle_gamma   90.00
#
_symmetry.space_group_name_H-M   'P 1'
#
loop_
_entity.id
_entity.type
_entity.pdbx_description
1 polymer ?
#
loop_
_entity_poly.entity_id
_entity_poly.type
_entity_poly.pdbx_seq_one_letter_code
_entity_poly.pdbx_strand_id
1 'polypeptide(L)'
;MYQRKLLAVVSVDESKRVRCQHPGCKQSIYRSIHVINDAGSIKVIGSTCIQKGAYGDLGDAAFTATGGGGRLLTDEERDELLNNTDELVRRLEAQYLSRIRLEEQAKELAEIAQLEARQAKLSTLNQRMVGNARSNSVLYSPRPSGQHLNSGSSQRGLSIPWPWADPMRSVLYMELEDGTQWLRVQARATSGGRHHLVPFPTFEGWDEVLPSKYGFPNAFGNGYEITDLIPALNYMRSLRARREVICASFHHVFGVARLKHDAP
;
A
#
# COMPACT_ATOMS: atom_id res chain seq x y z
N MET A 1 -8.41 -13.25 33.10
CA MET A 1 -8.44 -14.37 32.12
C MET A 1 -7.02 -14.60 31.64
N TYR A 2 -6.43 -15.77 31.87
CA TYR A 2 -5.09 -16.06 31.34
C TYR A 2 -5.20 -16.29 29.83
N GLN A 3 -4.61 -15.41 29.04
CA GLN A 3 -4.67 -15.46 27.58
C GLN A 3 -3.74 -16.56 27.06
N ARG A 4 -4.30 -17.55 26.36
CA ARG A 4 -3.52 -18.56 25.65
C ARG A 4 -3.12 -18.01 24.30
N LYS A 5 -1.89 -18.29 23.86
CA LYS A 5 -1.36 -17.78 22.59
C LYS A 5 -0.54 -18.82 21.86
N LEU A 6 -0.65 -18.84 20.53
CA LEU A 6 0.24 -19.61 19.67
C LEU A 6 1.54 -18.82 19.45
N LEU A 7 2.67 -19.36 19.92
CA LEU A 7 3.98 -18.70 19.81
C LEU A 7 4.66 -19.05 18.49
N ALA A 8 4.67 -20.34 18.14
CA ALA A 8 5.36 -20.84 16.96
C ALA A 8 4.72 -22.14 16.43
N VAL A 9 4.86 -22.37 15.13
CA VAL A 9 4.59 -23.66 14.48
C VAL A 9 5.89 -24.15 13.86
N VAL A 10 6.36 -25.30 14.34
CA VAL A 10 7.63 -25.91 13.95
C VAL A 10 7.42 -27.32 13.44
N SER A 11 8.44 -27.89 12.80
CA SER A 11 8.49 -29.28 12.39
C SER A 11 9.89 -29.84 12.65
N VAL A 12 9.98 -31.15 12.77
CA VAL A 12 11.23 -31.90 12.92
C VAL A 12 11.22 -33.05 11.92
N ASP A 13 12.39 -33.63 11.65
CA ASP A 13 12.47 -34.85 10.87
C ASP A 13 11.60 -35.98 11.48
N GLU A 14 10.96 -36.78 10.63
CA GLU A 14 10.05 -37.85 11.07
C GLU A 14 10.74 -38.88 11.97
N SER A 15 12.03 -39.16 11.72
CA SER A 15 12.85 -40.03 12.57
C SER A 15 13.11 -39.43 13.95
N LYS A 16 13.00 -38.11 14.11
CA LYS A 16 13.31 -37.34 15.33
C LYS A 16 12.07 -36.79 16.05
N ARG A 17 10.90 -37.35 15.73
CA ARG A 17 9.60 -37.00 16.31
C ARG A 17 9.63 -36.80 17.83
N VAL A 18 8.89 -35.81 18.30
CA VAL A 18 8.77 -35.44 19.71
C VAL A 18 7.41 -35.89 20.27
N ARG A 19 7.27 -35.97 21.59
CA ARG A 19 5.99 -36.36 22.22
C ARG A 19 5.09 -35.12 22.39
N CYS A 20 3.83 -35.26 22.03
CA CYS A 20 2.81 -34.26 22.34
C CYS A 20 2.62 -34.16 23.86
N GLN A 21 2.65 -32.94 24.40
CA GLN A 21 2.51 -32.67 25.84
C GLN A 21 1.06 -32.40 26.28
N HIS A 22 0.09 -32.66 25.41
CA HIS A 22 -1.32 -32.55 25.78
C HIS A 22 -1.68 -33.63 26.83
N PRO A 23 -2.40 -33.28 27.91
CA PRO A 23 -2.80 -34.24 28.94
C PRO A 23 -3.48 -35.48 28.33
N GLY A 24 -2.99 -36.67 28.68
CA GLY A 24 -3.53 -37.94 28.17
C GLY A 24 -3.13 -38.29 26.72
N CYS A 25 -2.41 -37.42 26.01
CA CYS A 25 -1.88 -37.73 24.69
C CYS A 25 -0.55 -38.48 24.78
N LYS A 26 -0.41 -39.58 24.02
CA LYS A 26 0.85 -40.34 23.90
C LYS A 26 1.41 -40.32 22.48
N GLN A 27 0.81 -39.53 21.59
CA GLN A 27 1.19 -39.49 20.18
C GLN A 27 2.54 -38.79 20.00
N SER A 28 3.35 -39.35 19.10
CA SER A 28 4.55 -38.68 18.60
C SER A 28 4.19 -37.80 17.41
N ILE A 29 4.72 -36.58 17.41
CA ILE A 29 4.45 -35.55 16.41
C ILE A 29 5.78 -35.11 15.79
N TYR A 30 5.74 -34.84 14.50
CA TYR A 30 6.93 -34.40 13.75
C TYR A 30 6.61 -33.24 12.80
N ARG A 31 5.38 -33.19 12.28
CA ARG A 31 4.88 -32.10 11.44
C ARG A 31 3.90 -31.23 12.22
N SER A 32 3.94 -29.92 11.97
CA SER A 32 3.01 -28.94 12.54
C SER A 32 2.90 -29.03 14.07
N ILE A 33 4.06 -28.95 14.73
CA ILE A 33 4.23 -28.92 16.17
C ILE A 33 3.93 -27.48 16.62
N HIS A 34 2.89 -27.30 17.44
CA HIS A 34 2.46 -26.01 17.94
C HIS A 34 3.10 -25.75 19.30
N VAL A 35 3.88 -24.69 19.41
CA VAL A 35 4.42 -24.19 20.68
C VAL A 35 3.48 -23.11 21.18
N ILE A 36 2.84 -23.36 22.32
CA ILE A 36 1.80 -22.49 22.87
C ILE A 36 2.23 -21.98 24.24
N ASN A 37 1.78 -20.77 24.58
CA ASN A 37 1.73 -20.30 25.96
C ASN A 37 0.35 -20.64 26.53
N ASP A 38 0.29 -21.55 27.49
CA ASP A 38 -0.91 -21.93 28.22
C ASP A 38 -0.82 -21.39 29.64
N ALA A 39 -1.39 -20.20 29.85
CA ALA A 39 -1.45 -19.52 31.15
C ALA A 39 -0.08 -19.36 31.84
N GLY A 40 0.96 -19.06 31.07
CA GLY A 40 2.33 -18.86 31.56
C GLY A 40 3.23 -20.11 31.45
N SER A 41 2.66 -21.27 31.10
CA SER A 41 3.44 -22.49 30.83
C SER A 41 3.58 -22.70 29.33
N ILE A 42 4.82 -22.80 28.84
CA ILE A 42 5.10 -23.12 27.44
C ILE A 42 4.96 -24.62 27.23
N LYS A 43 4.15 -25.02 26.23
CA LYS A 43 3.87 -26.43 25.92
C LYS A 43 3.98 -26.71 24.43
N VAL A 44 4.35 -27.96 24.12
CA VAL A 44 4.51 -28.48 22.76
C VAL A 44 3.37 -29.43 22.42
N ILE A 45 2.48 -29.02 21.52
CA ILE A 45 1.21 -29.70 21.24
C ILE A 45 1.09 -30.03 19.74
N GLY A 46 0.52 -31.19 19.43
CA GLY A 46 0.21 -31.57 18.04
C GLY A 46 -1.03 -30.86 17.50
N SER A 47 -1.08 -30.64 16.18
CA SER A 47 -2.23 -30.01 15.49
C SER A 47 -3.59 -30.65 15.82
N THR A 48 -3.65 -31.97 15.91
CA THR A 48 -4.89 -32.70 16.25
C THR A 48 -5.34 -32.46 17.69
N CYS A 49 -4.40 -32.27 18.63
CA CYS A 49 -4.72 -31.94 20.02
C CYS A 49 -5.20 -30.50 20.19
N ILE A 50 -4.70 -29.58 19.36
CA ILE A 50 -5.23 -28.20 19.28
C ILE A 50 -6.68 -28.24 18.78
N GLN A 51 -6.95 -28.95 17.67
CA GLN A 51 -8.28 -29.04 17.07
C GLN A 51 -9.33 -29.73 17.96
N LYS A 52 -8.92 -30.74 18.76
CA LYS A 52 -9.81 -31.50 19.65
C LYS A 52 -10.24 -30.76 20.92
N GLY A 53 -9.83 -29.50 21.11
CA GLY A 53 -10.68 -28.55 21.82
C GLY A 53 -10.42 -28.32 23.32
N ALA A 54 -9.16 -28.26 23.77
CA ALA A 54 -8.85 -27.74 25.13
C ALA A 54 -8.32 -26.29 25.15
N TYR A 55 -7.86 -25.77 24.01
CA TYR A 55 -7.07 -24.53 23.96
C TYR A 55 -7.81 -23.31 23.40
N GLY A 56 -9.00 -23.50 22.80
CA GLY A 56 -9.76 -22.42 22.18
C GLY A 56 -9.09 -21.88 20.92
N ASP A 57 -9.49 -20.67 20.50
CA ASP A 57 -8.80 -19.93 19.45
C ASP A 57 -7.49 -19.35 19.99
N LEU A 58 -6.37 -19.76 19.38
CA LEU A 58 -5.02 -19.34 19.76
C LEU A 58 -4.47 -18.23 18.84
N GLY A 59 -5.21 -17.88 17.78
CA GLY A 59 -4.76 -16.97 16.73
C GLY A 59 -3.60 -17.52 15.89
N ASP A 60 -3.03 -16.63 15.08
CA ASP A 60 -1.86 -16.93 14.26
C ASP A 60 -0.58 -17.06 15.11
N ALA A 61 0.40 -17.79 14.59
CA ALA A 61 1.68 -17.97 15.26
C ALA A 61 2.47 -16.66 15.34
N ALA A 62 2.86 -16.27 16.55
CA ALA A 62 3.51 -14.99 16.79
C ALA A 62 4.88 -14.83 16.11
N PHE A 63 5.70 -15.89 16.08
CA PHE A 63 7.12 -15.77 15.69
C PHE A 63 7.47 -16.50 14.37
N THR A 64 6.64 -17.44 13.94
CA THR A 64 6.87 -18.22 12.72
C THR A 64 5.89 -17.83 11.63
N ALA A 65 6.41 -17.54 10.43
CA ALA A 65 5.59 -17.14 9.29
C ALA A 65 4.68 -18.28 8.78
N THR A 66 3.50 -17.86 8.31
CA THR A 66 2.34 -18.64 7.88
C THR A 66 2.66 -19.65 6.76
N GLY A 67 2.66 -20.92 7.12
CA GLY A 67 2.65 -22.05 6.20
C GLY A 67 2.37 -23.33 6.99
N GLY A 68 1.37 -24.12 6.58
CA GLY A 68 0.79 -25.20 7.40
C GLY A 68 1.76 -26.32 7.86
N GLY A 69 2.99 -26.36 7.34
CA GLY A 69 4.03 -27.30 7.75
C GLY A 69 4.89 -26.88 8.95
N GLY A 70 4.88 -25.60 9.33
CA GLY A 70 5.81 -25.05 10.33
C GLY A 70 7.27 -25.01 9.84
N ARG A 71 8.12 -24.26 10.55
CA ARG A 71 9.56 -24.20 10.28
C ARG A 71 10.25 -25.52 10.68
N LEU A 72 11.02 -26.12 9.78
CA LEU A 72 11.85 -27.29 10.09
C LEU A 72 13.00 -26.88 11.03
N LEU A 73 13.11 -27.56 12.17
CA LEU A 73 14.16 -27.35 13.16
C LEU A 73 15.39 -28.19 12.84
N THR A 74 16.57 -27.66 13.17
CA THR A 74 17.81 -28.47 13.22
C THR A 74 17.78 -29.43 14.41
N ASP A 75 18.78 -30.31 14.50
CA ASP A 75 18.90 -31.25 15.60
C ASP A 75 19.09 -30.54 16.95
N GLU A 76 19.90 -29.48 16.94
CA GLU A 76 20.16 -28.63 18.10
C GLU A 76 18.88 -27.92 18.56
N GLU A 77 18.14 -27.32 17.61
CA GLU A 77 16.87 -26.65 17.90
C GLU A 77 15.79 -27.62 18.39
N ARG A 78 15.80 -28.86 17.88
CA ARG A 78 14.92 -29.94 18.32
C ARG A 78 15.26 -30.42 19.73
N ASP A 79 16.53 -30.44 20.10
CA ASP A 79 16.94 -30.77 21.47
C ASP A 79 16.61 -29.64 22.45
N GLU A 80 16.71 -28.39 22.02
CA GLU A 80 16.20 -27.24 22.78
C GLU A 80 14.68 -27.30 22.94
N LEU A 81 13.94 -27.69 21.91
CA LEU A 81 12.48 -27.88 22.00
C LEU A 81 12.10 -28.83 23.16
N LEU A 82 12.92 -29.85 23.42
CA LEU A 82 12.68 -30.86 24.45
C LEU A 82 13.20 -30.46 25.83
N ASN A 83 14.40 -29.89 25.90
CA ASN A 83 15.13 -29.68 27.15
C ASN A 83 15.04 -28.24 27.66
N ASN A 84 14.78 -27.28 26.79
CA ASN A 84 14.72 -25.85 27.12
C ASN A 84 13.84 -25.06 26.13
N THR A 85 12.53 -25.37 26.15
CA THR A 85 11.58 -24.78 25.20
C THR A 85 11.52 -23.25 25.32
N ASP A 86 11.69 -22.70 26.52
CA ASP A 86 11.75 -21.26 26.77
C ASP A 86 12.88 -20.58 25.98
N GLU A 87 14.06 -21.18 25.93
CA GLU A 87 15.20 -20.62 25.21
C GLU A 87 15.00 -20.66 23.69
N LEU A 88 14.43 -21.76 23.18
CA LEU A 88 14.03 -21.84 21.77
C LEU A 88 13.03 -20.74 21.42
N VAL A 89 12.02 -20.50 22.27
CA VAL A 89 11.03 -19.44 22.07
C VAL A 89 11.68 -18.06 22.07
N ARG A 90 12.57 -17.75 23.02
CA ARG A 90 13.31 -16.48 23.03
C ARG A 90 14.13 -16.27 21.77
N ARG A 91 14.79 -17.32 21.27
CA ARG A 91 15.55 -17.27 20.02
C ARG A 91 14.64 -16.98 18.83
N LEU A 92 13.49 -17.66 18.74
CA LEU A 92 12.50 -17.44 17.68
C LEU A 92 11.95 -16.02 17.72
N GLU A 93 11.65 -15.49 18.91
CA GLU A 93 11.23 -14.11 19.11
C GLU A 93 12.31 -13.12 18.67
N ALA A 94 13.56 -13.32 19.07
CA ALA A 94 14.68 -12.47 18.67
C ALA A 94 14.90 -12.46 17.15
N GLN A 95 14.81 -13.64 16.50
CA GLN A 95 14.88 -13.76 15.04
C GLN A 95 13.72 -13.04 14.35
N TYR A 96 12.50 -13.19 14.88
CA TYR A 96 11.32 -12.51 14.37
C TYR A 96 11.47 -10.99 14.45
N LEU A 97 11.83 -10.45 15.62
CA LEU A 97 12.02 -9.02 15.82
C LEU A 97 13.16 -8.46 14.95
N SER A 98 14.24 -9.23 14.78
CA SER A 98 15.33 -8.84 13.88
C SER A 98 14.86 -8.78 12.43
N ARG A 99 14.04 -9.74 11.97
CA ARG A 99 13.50 -9.72 10.61
C ARG A 99 12.61 -8.50 10.38
N ILE A 100 11.70 -8.21 11.32
CA ILE A 100 10.85 -7.01 11.23
C ILE A 100 11.69 -5.74 11.14
N ARG A 101 12.72 -5.61 11.99
CA ARG A 101 13.63 -4.46 11.96
C ARG A 101 14.38 -4.34 10.62
N LEU A 102 14.87 -5.44 10.07
CA LEU A 102 15.56 -5.44 8.78
C LEU A 102 14.61 -5.08 7.63
N GLU A 103 13.37 -5.57 7.65
CA GLU A 103 12.35 -5.22 6.68
C GLU A 103 11.96 -3.73 6.76
N GLU A 104 11.83 -3.18 7.96
CA GLU A 104 11.59 -1.74 8.18
C GLU A 104 12.75 -0.89 7.66
N GLN A 105 13.99 -1.23 8.00
CA GLN A 105 15.18 -0.54 7.49
C GLN A 105 15.27 -0.63 5.96
N ALA A 106 14.96 -1.79 5.37
CA ALA A 106 14.95 -1.95 3.92
C ALA A 106 13.89 -1.07 3.25
N LYS A 107 12.70 -0.92 3.87
CA LYS A 107 11.66 -0.01 3.39
C LYS A 107 12.09 1.45 3.47
N GLU A 108 12.68 1.86 4.58
CA GLU A 108 13.19 3.23 4.77
C GLU A 108 14.30 3.57 3.76
N LEU A 109 15.28 2.67 3.58
CA LEU A 109 16.34 2.86 2.57
C LEU A 109 15.77 2.91 1.15
N ALA A 110 14.77 2.09 0.84
CA ALA A 110 14.09 2.13 -0.46
C ALA A 110 13.34 3.45 -0.67
N GLU A 111 12.73 4.01 0.37
CA GLU A 111 12.07 5.32 0.31
C GLU A 111 13.08 6.46 0.09
N ILE A 112 14.18 6.48 0.85
CA ILE A 112 15.27 7.47 0.68
C ILE A 112 15.82 7.41 -0.75
N ALA A 113 16.13 6.22 -1.26
CA ALA A 113 16.64 6.06 -2.62
C ALA A 113 15.63 6.56 -3.69
N GLN A 114 14.32 6.38 -3.44
CA GLN A 114 13.28 6.91 -4.33
C GLN A 114 13.22 8.44 -4.30
N LEU A 115 13.37 9.07 -3.13
CA LEU A 115 13.40 10.53 -2.99
C LEU A 115 14.62 11.14 -3.70
N GLU A 116 15.80 10.55 -3.52
CA GLU A 116 17.03 10.97 -4.19
C GLU A 116 16.91 10.86 -5.72
N ALA A 117 16.40 9.72 -6.21
CA ALA A 117 16.15 9.53 -7.64
C ALA A 117 15.14 10.54 -8.20
N ARG A 118 14.12 10.92 -7.42
CA ARG A 118 13.16 11.96 -7.80
C ARG A 118 13.81 13.35 -7.87
N GLN A 119 14.64 13.69 -6.89
CA GLN A 119 15.35 14.97 -6.86
C GLN A 119 16.35 15.09 -8.02
N ALA A 120 17.10 14.03 -8.33
CA ALA A 120 18.02 13.98 -9.46
C ALA A 120 17.32 14.16 -10.82
N LYS A 121 16.11 13.61 -10.98
CA LYS A 121 15.29 13.84 -12.18
C LYS A 121 14.84 15.30 -12.29
N LEU A 122 14.42 15.92 -11.18
CA LEU A 122 14.02 17.33 -11.15
C LEU A 122 15.19 18.27 -11.46
N SER A 123 16.37 18.02 -10.88
CA SER A 123 17.56 18.84 -11.16
C SER A 123 17.99 18.75 -12.63
N THR A 124 17.94 17.55 -13.21
CA THR A 124 18.24 17.32 -14.65
C THR A 124 17.26 18.07 -15.56
N LEU A 125 15.95 18.05 -15.23
CA LEU A 125 14.94 18.79 -15.99
C LEU A 125 15.16 20.30 -15.91
N ASN A 126 15.49 20.82 -14.72
CA ASN A 126 15.74 22.24 -14.53
C ASN A 126 16.98 22.71 -15.32
N GLN A 127 18.07 21.93 -15.31
CA GLN A 127 19.27 22.23 -16.09
C GLN A 127 18.99 22.29 -17.61
N ARG A 128 18.14 21.40 -18.14
CA ARG A 128 17.73 21.43 -19.56
C ARG A 128 16.92 22.67 -19.92
N MET A 129 16.03 23.15 -19.04
CA MET A 129 15.27 24.37 -19.28
C MET A 129 16.15 25.62 -19.28
N VAL A 130 17.14 25.71 -18.38
CA VAL A 130 18.09 26.83 -18.33
C VAL A 130 19.05 26.82 -19.54
N GLY A 131 19.46 25.65 -20.01
CA GLY A 131 20.26 25.51 -21.24
C GLY A 131 19.54 26.01 -22.49
N ASN A 132 18.27 25.62 -22.68
CA ASN A 132 17.46 26.07 -23.82
C ASN A 132 17.13 27.57 -23.82
N ALA A 133 17.03 28.20 -22.64
CA ALA A 133 16.77 29.63 -22.53
C ALA A 133 17.97 30.50 -23.00
N ARG A 134 19.21 30.00 -22.88
CA ARG A 134 20.40 30.72 -23.35
C ARG A 134 20.61 30.62 -24.87
N SER A 135 20.16 29.53 -25.50
CA SER A 135 20.30 29.31 -26.95
C SER A 135 19.32 30.12 -27.81
N ASN A 136 18.26 30.69 -27.24
CA ASN A 136 17.18 31.35 -27.98
C ASN A 136 17.20 32.89 -27.92
N SER A 137 18.34 33.50 -27.55
CA SER A 137 18.47 34.96 -27.40
C SER A 137 19.09 35.69 -28.61
N VAL A 138 19.29 35.00 -29.73
CA VAL A 138 19.87 35.60 -30.95
C VAL A 138 18.80 35.65 -32.04
N LEU A 139 18.43 36.87 -32.45
CA LEU A 139 17.56 37.27 -33.57
C LEU A 139 16.05 37.41 -33.28
N TYR A 140 15.64 38.60 -32.87
CA TYR A 140 14.31 39.13 -33.21
C TYR A 140 14.45 40.55 -33.78
N SER A 141 14.43 40.63 -35.11
CA SER A 141 14.09 41.85 -35.86
C SER A 141 12.60 41.80 -36.20
N PRO A 142 11.84 42.90 -36.08
CA PRO A 142 10.43 42.91 -36.44
C PRO A 142 10.25 43.19 -37.94
N ARG A 143 9.48 42.37 -38.65
CA ARG A 143 8.87 42.74 -39.94
C ARG A 143 7.46 42.16 -40.12
N PRO A 144 6.62 42.83 -40.94
CA PRO A 144 5.17 42.76 -40.81
C PRO A 144 4.49 41.83 -41.82
N SER A 145 3.29 41.40 -41.41
CA SER A 145 2.07 41.10 -42.19
C SER A 145 2.18 40.37 -43.53
N GLY A 146 1.72 39.12 -43.55
CA GLY A 146 1.38 38.37 -44.76
C GLY A 146 0.63 37.08 -44.44
N GLN A 147 -0.51 36.87 -45.11
CA GLN A 147 -1.53 35.85 -44.86
C GLN A 147 -1.11 34.46 -45.37
N HIS A 148 -1.47 33.37 -44.66
CA HIS A 148 -2.21 32.21 -45.20
C HIS A 148 -2.43 31.09 -44.14
N LEU A 149 -3.71 30.79 -43.93
CA LEU A 149 -4.37 29.48 -43.77
C LEU A 149 -3.72 28.31 -42.99
N ASN A 150 -4.40 28.00 -41.88
CA ASN A 150 -4.86 26.69 -41.41
C ASN A 150 -3.93 25.70 -40.66
N SER A 151 -4.37 25.48 -39.42
CA SER A 151 -4.58 24.17 -38.76
C SER A 151 -3.41 23.49 -38.08
N GLY A 152 -3.38 23.62 -36.75
CA GLY A 152 -2.55 22.83 -35.85
C GLY A 152 -2.60 23.31 -34.41
N SER A 153 -3.82 23.47 -33.88
CA SER A 153 -4.18 23.72 -32.47
C SER A 153 -3.04 24.05 -31.49
N SER A 154 -2.72 25.34 -31.38
CA SER A 154 -2.13 25.90 -30.17
C SER A 154 -3.13 25.73 -29.02
N GLN A 155 -2.98 24.69 -28.19
CA GLN A 155 -3.72 24.61 -26.94
C GLN A 155 -3.17 25.66 -25.96
N ARG A 156 -3.77 26.84 -26.04
CA ARG A 156 -3.70 27.89 -25.02
C ARG A 156 -4.26 27.37 -23.71
N GLY A 157 -3.40 27.24 -22.69
CA GLY A 157 -3.60 27.96 -21.43
C GLY A 157 -4.67 27.46 -20.44
N LEU A 158 -4.78 26.16 -20.19
CA LEU A 158 -5.31 25.70 -18.89
C LEU A 158 -4.42 24.58 -18.36
N SER A 159 -3.56 24.93 -17.41
CA SER A 159 -2.65 24.02 -16.72
C SER A 159 -3.44 22.96 -15.97
N ILE A 160 -3.08 21.70 -16.18
CA ILE A 160 -3.47 20.61 -15.29
C ILE A 160 -3.15 21.06 -13.86
N PRO A 161 -4.12 21.03 -12.91
CA PRO A 161 -3.88 21.55 -11.56
C PRO A 161 -2.70 20.87 -10.86
N TRP A 162 -2.39 19.65 -11.28
CA TRP A 162 -1.37 18.80 -10.69
C TRP A 162 -0.29 18.43 -11.71
N PRO A 163 0.93 18.97 -11.60
CA PRO A 163 2.06 18.62 -12.47
C PRO A 163 2.43 17.13 -12.45
N TRP A 164 2.04 16.41 -11.38
CA TRP A 164 2.25 14.97 -11.21
C TRP A 164 1.22 14.10 -11.93
N ALA A 165 0.06 14.65 -12.31
CA ALA A 165 -0.97 13.90 -13.00
C ALA A 165 -0.56 13.61 -14.45
N ASP A 166 -0.93 12.42 -14.94
CA ASP A 166 -0.70 12.02 -16.32
C ASP A 166 -1.74 12.66 -17.25
N PRO A 167 -1.35 13.59 -18.15
CA PRO A 167 -2.27 14.23 -19.09
C PRO A 167 -2.89 13.27 -20.09
N MET A 168 -2.23 12.14 -20.35
CA MET A 168 -2.61 11.20 -21.42
C MET A 168 -3.57 10.11 -20.92
N ARG A 169 -3.94 10.14 -19.63
CA ARG A 169 -4.83 9.15 -19.02
C ARG A 169 -6.21 9.73 -18.79
N SER A 170 -7.22 8.90 -18.95
CA SER A 170 -8.60 9.28 -18.67
C SER A 170 -8.78 9.62 -17.19
N VAL A 171 -9.49 10.71 -16.93
CA VAL A 171 -9.86 11.21 -15.60
C VAL A 171 -11.30 10.79 -15.34
N LEU A 172 -11.59 10.27 -14.15
CA LEU A 172 -13.00 10.10 -13.75
C LEU A 172 -13.43 11.35 -12.99
N TYR A 173 -14.51 11.99 -13.39
CA TYR A 173 -15.20 13.00 -12.61
C TYR A 173 -16.35 12.35 -11.85
N MET A 174 -16.47 12.64 -10.55
CA MET A 174 -17.59 12.24 -9.71
C MET A 174 -18.15 13.46 -8.98
N GLU A 175 -19.46 13.55 -8.89
CA GLU A 175 -20.18 14.51 -8.07
C GLU A 175 -21.07 13.75 -7.09
N LEU A 176 -20.99 14.07 -5.80
CA LEU A 176 -21.80 13.47 -4.75
C LEU A 176 -23.07 14.31 -4.48
N GLU A 177 -24.06 13.73 -3.79
CA GLU A 177 -25.31 14.43 -3.44
C GLU A 177 -25.10 15.68 -2.60
N ASP A 178 -24.08 15.71 -1.74
CA ASP A 178 -23.70 16.87 -0.93
C ASP A 178 -23.09 18.02 -1.77
N GLY A 179 -22.93 17.81 -3.08
CA GLY A 179 -22.38 18.78 -4.02
C GLY A 179 -20.86 18.78 -4.10
N THR A 180 -20.17 17.98 -3.29
CA THR A 180 -18.72 17.78 -3.40
C THR A 180 -18.39 17.07 -4.70
N GLN A 181 -17.23 17.43 -5.27
CA GLN A 181 -16.78 16.86 -6.54
C GLN A 181 -15.38 16.31 -6.36
N TRP A 182 -15.13 15.22 -7.07
CA TRP A 182 -13.96 14.38 -6.91
C TRP A 182 -13.44 13.96 -8.27
N LEU A 183 -12.13 13.94 -8.43
CA LEU A 183 -11.48 13.43 -9.63
C LEU A 183 -10.67 12.18 -9.30
N ARG A 184 -10.84 11.11 -10.09
CA ARG A 184 -9.86 10.04 -10.16
C ARG A 184 -8.83 10.39 -11.21
N VAL A 185 -7.59 10.57 -10.78
CA VAL A 185 -6.45 10.86 -11.65
C VAL A 185 -5.38 9.79 -11.50
N GLN A 186 -4.58 9.57 -12.54
CA GLN A 186 -3.45 8.65 -12.50
C GLN A 186 -2.14 9.45 -12.46
N ALA A 187 -1.21 9.07 -11.59
CA ALA A 187 0.12 9.68 -11.56
C ALA A 187 0.97 9.21 -12.74
N ARG A 188 1.86 10.08 -13.25
CA ARG A 188 2.82 9.73 -14.31
C ARG A 188 3.72 8.57 -13.86
N ALA A 189 4.01 7.68 -14.79
CA ALA A 189 4.71 6.42 -14.51
C ALA A 189 6.19 6.61 -14.13
N THR A 190 6.47 6.66 -12.83
CA THR A 190 7.72 6.13 -12.26
C THR A 190 7.48 4.92 -11.33
N SER A 191 6.22 4.64 -10.98
CA SER A 191 5.80 3.47 -10.20
C SER A 191 4.38 3.03 -10.59
N GLY A 192 4.25 2.37 -11.75
CA GLY A 192 3.05 1.58 -12.09
C GLY A 192 1.73 2.32 -12.30
N GLY A 193 1.69 3.65 -12.30
CA GLY A 193 0.46 4.41 -12.52
C GLY A 193 -0.52 4.34 -11.35
N ARG A 194 -0.06 4.74 -10.16
CA ARG A 194 -0.91 4.85 -8.97
C ARG A 194 -2.12 5.77 -9.22
N HIS A 195 -3.25 5.39 -8.64
CA HIS A 195 -4.50 6.13 -8.73
C HIS A 195 -4.66 7.04 -7.52
N HIS A 196 -5.17 8.25 -7.76
CA HIS A 196 -5.49 9.20 -6.71
C HIS A 196 -6.94 9.65 -6.85
N LEU A 197 -7.60 9.88 -5.70
CA LEU A 197 -8.88 10.58 -5.62
C LEU A 197 -8.61 11.97 -5.02
N VAL A 198 -8.89 13.02 -5.76
CA VAL A 198 -8.61 14.40 -5.36
C VAL A 198 -9.92 15.20 -5.31
N PRO A 199 -10.20 15.96 -4.23
CA PRO A 199 -11.33 16.87 -4.20
C PRO A 199 -11.14 17.99 -5.23
N PHE A 200 -12.23 18.38 -5.89
CA PHE A 200 -12.21 19.40 -6.93
C PHE A 200 -13.48 20.28 -6.87
N PRO A 201 -13.39 21.55 -6.42
CA PRO A 201 -12.22 22.17 -5.77
C PRO A 201 -11.89 21.51 -4.43
N THR A 202 -10.71 21.80 -3.87
CA THR A 202 -10.37 21.38 -2.49
C THR A 202 -11.32 22.05 -1.50
N PHE A 203 -11.77 21.32 -0.49
CA PHE A 203 -12.67 21.77 0.57
C PHE A 203 -12.23 21.20 1.93
N GLU A 204 -12.58 21.82 3.05
CA GLU A 204 -12.20 21.36 4.39
C GLU A 204 -12.86 20.02 4.77
N GLY A 205 -12.13 19.13 5.45
CA GLY A 205 -12.62 17.80 5.86
C GLY A 205 -12.59 16.74 4.76
N TRP A 206 -12.05 17.05 3.57
CA TRP A 206 -11.90 16.09 2.49
C TRP A 206 -11.10 14.85 2.89
N ASP A 207 -10.18 14.99 3.84
CA ASP A 207 -9.26 13.98 4.35
C ASP A 207 -9.89 12.99 5.35
N GLU A 208 -11.15 13.23 5.76
CA GLU A 208 -11.95 12.31 6.57
C GLU A 208 -12.97 11.48 5.77
N VAL A 209 -13.20 11.83 4.49
CA VAL A 209 -14.28 11.24 3.66
C VAL A 209 -13.99 9.79 3.30
N LEU A 210 -12.74 9.47 2.95
CA LEU A 210 -12.34 8.14 2.53
C LEU A 210 -11.69 7.37 3.71
N PRO A 211 -12.28 6.24 4.14
CA PRO A 211 -11.68 5.39 5.16
C PRO A 211 -10.27 4.94 4.77
N SER A 212 -9.36 4.88 5.75
CA SER A 212 -7.94 4.52 5.56
C SER A 212 -7.71 3.18 4.86
N LYS A 213 -8.66 2.25 4.94
CA LYS A 213 -8.62 0.96 4.23
C LYS A 213 -8.70 1.09 2.70
N TYR A 214 -9.16 2.22 2.17
CA TYR A 214 -9.29 2.47 0.72
C TYR A 214 -8.21 3.40 0.18
N GLY A 215 -7.59 4.21 1.04
CA GLY A 215 -6.51 5.10 0.65
C GLY A 215 -6.07 5.98 1.81
N PHE A 216 -4.93 6.63 1.61
CA PHE A 216 -4.33 7.54 2.59
C PHE A 216 -4.11 8.91 1.95
N PRO A 217 -4.09 10.00 2.72
CA PRO A 217 -3.68 11.30 2.20
C PRO A 217 -2.38 11.16 1.41
N ASN A 218 -2.40 11.63 0.17
CA ASN A 218 -1.25 11.56 -0.72
C ASN A 218 -0.15 12.47 -0.18
N ALA A 219 1.09 12.22 -0.60
CA ALA A 219 2.24 13.04 -0.20
C ALA A 219 2.15 14.52 -0.65
N PHE A 220 1.13 14.88 -1.45
CA PHE A 220 0.88 16.24 -1.92
C PHE A 220 -0.13 17.00 -1.04
N GLY A 221 -0.74 16.33 -0.05
CA GLY A 221 -1.71 16.93 0.87
C GLY A 221 -2.98 17.44 0.17
N ASN A 222 -3.34 16.87 -0.98
CA ASN A 222 -4.41 17.41 -1.84
C ASN A 222 -5.38 16.36 -2.39
N GLY A 223 -5.37 15.17 -1.81
CA GLY A 223 -6.23 14.04 -2.15
C GLY A 223 -5.70 12.75 -1.55
N TYR A 224 -6.33 11.63 -1.88
CA TYR A 224 -5.93 10.30 -1.44
C TYR A 224 -5.07 9.60 -2.50
N GLU A 225 -4.05 8.87 -2.06
CA GLU A 225 -3.45 7.77 -2.81
C GLU A 225 -4.26 6.50 -2.53
N ILE A 226 -4.71 5.84 -3.60
CA ILE A 226 -5.67 4.74 -3.52
C ILE A 226 -4.96 3.39 -3.51
N THR A 227 -5.24 2.57 -2.50
CA THR A 227 -4.66 1.23 -2.34
C THR A 227 -5.32 0.22 -3.26
N ASP A 228 -6.65 0.26 -3.37
CA ASP A 228 -7.43 -0.54 -4.32
C ASP A 228 -8.52 0.31 -4.96
N LEU A 229 -8.44 0.45 -6.29
CA LEU A 229 -9.28 1.36 -7.06
C LEU A 229 -10.76 0.96 -7.02
N ILE A 230 -11.06 -0.34 -7.14
CA ILE A 230 -12.44 -0.80 -7.33
C ILE A 230 -13.25 -0.65 -6.03
N PRO A 231 -12.76 -1.09 -4.86
CA PRO A 231 -13.44 -0.85 -3.59
C PRO A 231 -13.54 0.63 -3.24
N ALA A 232 -12.52 1.45 -3.53
CA ALA A 232 -12.56 2.89 -3.27
C ALA A 232 -13.66 3.59 -4.10
N LEU A 233 -13.75 3.29 -5.40
CA LEU A 233 -14.81 3.86 -6.25
C LEU A 233 -16.20 3.36 -5.83
N ASN A 234 -16.34 2.09 -5.43
CA ASN A 234 -17.62 1.58 -4.94
C ASN A 234 -18.04 2.25 -3.62
N TYR A 235 -17.09 2.55 -2.74
CA TYR A 235 -17.37 3.35 -1.54
C TYR A 235 -17.81 4.77 -1.91
N MET A 236 -17.11 5.46 -2.81
CA MET A 236 -17.52 6.79 -3.28
C MET A 236 -18.93 6.78 -3.90
N ARG A 237 -19.27 5.74 -4.66
CA ARG A 237 -20.62 5.55 -5.21
C ARG A 237 -21.66 5.32 -4.12
N SER A 238 -21.31 4.62 -3.04
CA SER A 238 -22.20 4.44 -1.88
C SER A 238 -22.50 5.72 -1.12
N LEU A 239 -21.63 6.75 -1.23
CA LEU A 239 -21.89 8.11 -0.76
C LEU A 239 -22.86 8.88 -1.67
N ARG A 240 -23.62 8.16 -2.50
CA ARG A 240 -24.62 8.66 -3.43
C ARG A 240 -23.99 9.58 -4.49
N ALA A 241 -23.14 8.97 -5.32
CA ALA A 241 -22.64 9.65 -6.52
C ALA A 241 -23.80 9.99 -7.46
N ARG A 242 -24.06 11.29 -7.62
CA ARG A 242 -25.10 11.85 -8.48
C ARG A 242 -24.71 11.81 -9.95
N ARG A 243 -23.41 12.00 -10.25
CA ARG A 243 -22.89 12.06 -11.61
C ARG A 243 -21.50 11.44 -11.67
N GLU A 244 -21.28 10.61 -12.68
CA GLU A 244 -19.98 10.01 -12.98
C GLU A 244 -19.68 10.17 -14.48
N VAL A 245 -18.54 10.77 -14.82
CA VAL A 245 -18.16 11.03 -16.23
C VAL A 245 -16.70 10.67 -16.44
N ILE A 246 -16.40 9.83 -17.44
CA ILE A 246 -15.03 9.58 -17.87
C ILE A 246 -14.61 10.69 -18.83
N CYS A 247 -13.70 11.55 -18.37
CA CYS A 247 -13.15 12.65 -19.13
C CYS A 247 -11.86 12.24 -19.84
N ALA A 248 -11.80 12.46 -21.15
CA ALA A 248 -10.60 12.24 -21.96
C ALA A 248 -9.46 13.24 -21.68
N SER A 249 -9.76 14.37 -21.03
CA SER A 249 -8.77 15.40 -20.67
C SER A 249 -9.25 16.28 -19.53
N PHE A 250 -8.34 17.03 -18.89
CA PHE A 250 -8.69 18.02 -17.88
C PHE A 250 -9.53 19.18 -18.44
N HIS A 251 -9.38 19.52 -19.72
CA HIS A 251 -10.28 20.47 -20.37
C HIS A 251 -11.73 19.99 -20.35
N HIS A 252 -11.94 18.69 -20.62
CA HIS A 252 -13.26 18.08 -20.52
C HIS A 252 -13.77 18.11 -19.07
N VAL A 253 -12.91 17.87 -18.07
CA VAL A 253 -13.27 18.01 -16.64
C VAL A 253 -13.76 19.42 -16.33
N PHE A 254 -13.01 20.46 -16.72
CA PHE A 254 -13.42 21.84 -16.46
C PHE A 254 -14.73 22.21 -17.16
N GLY A 255 -14.99 21.68 -18.36
CA GLY A 255 -16.28 21.82 -19.02
C GLY A 255 -17.40 21.15 -18.21
N VAL A 256 -17.21 19.90 -17.79
CA VAL A 256 -18.18 19.13 -17.00
C VAL A 256 -18.50 19.80 -15.66
N ALA A 257 -17.49 20.35 -14.99
CA ALA A 257 -17.63 21.06 -13.71
C ALA A 257 -18.27 22.45 -13.88
N ARG A 258 -17.96 23.20 -14.96
CA ARG A 258 -18.57 24.51 -15.23
C ARG A 258 -20.03 24.45 -15.65
N LEU A 259 -20.47 23.36 -16.29
CA LEU A 259 -21.89 23.14 -16.61
C LEU A 259 -22.82 23.22 -15.38
N LYS A 260 -22.28 23.18 -14.15
CA LYS A 260 -23.01 23.36 -12.89
C LYS A 260 -23.09 24.82 -12.41
N HIS A 261 -22.14 25.67 -12.79
CA HIS A 261 -22.16 27.09 -12.41
C HIS A 261 -23.05 27.95 -13.32
N ASP A 262 -23.36 27.46 -14.52
CA ASP A 262 -24.19 28.16 -15.51
C ASP A 262 -25.59 27.52 -15.71
N ALA A 263 -25.97 26.56 -14.87
CA ALA A 263 -27.34 26.03 -14.86
C ALA A 263 -28.23 26.95 -13.97
N PRO A 264 -29.29 27.55 -14.51
CA PRO A 264 -30.18 28.45 -13.76
C PRO A 264 -30.96 27.74 -12.66
#